data_AF-A0A6N8FCF5-F1
#
_entry.id   AF-A0A6N8FCF5-F1
#
_cell.length_a   1.000
_cell.length_b   1.000
_cell.length_c   1.000
_cell.angle_alpha   90.00
_cell.angle_beta   90.00
_cell.angle_gamma   90.00
#
_symmetry.space_group_name_H-M   'P 1'
#
loop_
_entity.id
_entity.type
_entity.pdbx_description
1 polymer ?
#
loop_
_entity_poly.entity_id
_entity_poly.type
_entity_poly.pdbx_seq_one_letter_code
_entity_poly.pdbx_strand_id
1 'polypeptide(L)'
;MNRFRNESGAALVLTLMIITLILLFVLTLFYQIANTTKQVTTMEKQIISEQIAEMGVDYYRSYTKATIPETISASSEILLPDIELQEEVILDSEGKFKYWIETQEIATRSENEIMINFTTVGEAYGKITTIDSSITIQIESGE
;
A
#
# COMPACT_ATOMS: atom_id res chain seq x y z
N MET A 1 49.77 -22.62 54.02
CA MET A 1 49.75 -21.64 52.91
C MET A 1 49.61 -22.43 51.61
N ASN A 2 48.39 -22.56 51.06
CA ASN A 2 48.08 -23.18 49.75
C ASN A 2 46.57 -23.02 49.41
N ARG A 3 46.06 -21.78 49.38
CA ARG A 3 44.65 -21.48 49.01
C ARG A 3 44.46 -20.95 47.59
N PHE A 4 45.54 -20.58 46.88
CA PHE A 4 45.46 -19.98 45.54
C PHE A 4 45.28 -20.96 44.37
N ARG A 5 45.23 -22.29 44.63
CA ARG A 5 45.17 -23.29 43.55
C ARG A 5 43.78 -23.46 42.92
N ASN A 6 42.73 -22.89 43.52
CA ASN A 6 41.34 -23.01 43.06
C ASN A 6 40.74 -21.70 42.50
N GLU A 7 41.46 -20.57 42.60
CA GLU A 7 40.99 -19.26 42.12
C GLU A 7 41.08 -19.14 40.60
N SER A 8 42.08 -19.78 39.98
CA SER A 8 42.26 -19.79 38.53
C SER A 8 41.12 -20.49 37.78
N GLY A 9 40.53 -21.54 38.37
CA GLY A 9 39.37 -22.22 37.81
C GLY A 9 38.10 -21.37 37.88
N ALA A 10 37.89 -20.68 39.00
CA ALA A 10 36.76 -19.77 39.17
C ALA A 10 36.82 -18.58 38.19
N ALA A 11 38.01 -18.01 37.96
CA ALA A 11 38.22 -16.95 36.98
C ALA A 11 37.94 -17.41 35.53
N LEU A 12 38.34 -18.64 35.16
CA LEU A 12 38.04 -19.23 33.85
C LEU A 12 36.53 -19.41 33.65
N VAL A 13 35.83 -19.93 34.66
CA VAL A 13 34.36 -20.12 34.58
C VAL A 13 33.65 -18.77 34.46
N LEU A 14 34.10 -17.76 35.22
CA LEU A 14 33.53 -16.42 35.16
C LEU A 14 33.73 -15.76 33.79
N THR A 15 34.92 -15.91 33.19
CA THR A 15 35.18 -15.38 31.83
C THR A 15 34.37 -16.10 30.76
N LEU A 16 34.24 -17.43 30.83
CA LEU A 16 33.37 -18.20 29.94
C LEU A 16 31.90 -17.79 30.08
N MET A 17 31.42 -17.56 31.30
CA MET A 17 30.07 -17.07 31.56
C MET A 17 29.86 -15.69 30.92
N ILE A 18 30.80 -14.76 31.08
CA ILE A 18 30.71 -13.42 30.47
C ILE A 18 30.67 -13.52 28.94
N ILE A 19 31.56 -14.32 28.33
CA ILE A 19 31.58 -14.52 26.87
C ILE A 19 30.24 -15.11 26.39
N THR A 20 29.69 -16.09 27.13
CA THR A 20 28.41 -16.70 26.79
C THR A 20 27.27 -15.69 26.87
N LEU A 21 27.24 -14.85 27.90
CA LEU A 21 26.25 -13.78 28.02
C LEU A 21 26.35 -12.79 26.85
N ILE A 22 27.58 -12.38 26.50
CA ILE A 22 27.81 -11.49 25.34
C ILE A 22 27.28 -12.15 24.05
N LEU A 23 27.55 -13.43 23.83
CA LEU A 23 27.05 -14.16 22.66
C LEU A 23 25.52 -14.22 22.62
N LEU A 24 24.86 -14.44 23.76
CA LEU A 24 23.39 -14.42 23.84
C LEU A 24 22.82 -13.04 23.50
N PHE A 25 23.46 -11.97 23.98
CA PHE A 25 23.05 -10.61 23.62
C PHE A 25 23.22 -10.35 22.12
N VAL A 26 24.36 -10.71 21.54
CA VAL A 26 24.61 -10.55 20.11
C VAL A 26 23.57 -11.29 19.28
N LEU A 27 23.24 -12.54 19.65
CA LEU A 27 22.25 -13.34 18.94
C LEU A 27 20.84 -12.75 19.04
N THR A 28 20.50 -12.21 20.20
CA THR A 28 19.22 -11.51 20.42
C THR A 28 19.13 -10.25 19.56
N LEU A 29 20.21 -9.46 19.48
CA LEU A 29 20.25 -8.25 18.64
C LEU A 29 20.11 -8.60 17.15
N PHE A 30 20.80 -9.65 16.68
CA PHE A 30 20.64 -10.11 15.29
C PHE A 30 19.20 -10.52 14.98
N TYR A 31 18.55 -11.24 15.89
CA TYR A 31 17.16 -11.65 15.73
C TYR A 31 16.22 -10.43 15.65
N GLN A 32 16.45 -9.42 16.50
CA GLN A 32 15.68 -8.17 16.46
C GLN A 32 15.87 -7.44 15.13
N ILE A 33 17.12 -7.27 14.68
CA ILE A 33 17.43 -6.60 13.41
C ILE A 33 16.74 -7.32 12.25
N ALA A 34 16.84 -8.65 12.16
CA ALA A 34 16.22 -9.41 11.09
C ALA A 34 14.70 -9.25 11.06
N ASN A 35 14.04 -9.26 12.23
CA ASN A 35 12.60 -9.05 12.32
C ASN A 35 12.19 -7.62 11.96
N THR A 36 12.93 -6.61 12.44
CA THR A 36 12.66 -5.22 12.10
C THR A 36 12.84 -4.98 10.61
N THR A 37 13.90 -5.49 9.97
CA THR A 37 14.09 -5.38 8.52
C THR A 37 12.95 -6.03 7.75
N LYS A 38 12.49 -7.22 8.17
CA LYS A 38 11.34 -7.88 7.56
C LYS A 38 10.06 -7.03 7.70
N GLN A 39 9.85 -6.42 8.85
CA GLN A 39 8.69 -5.56 9.08
C GLN A 39 8.74 -4.29 8.22
N VAL A 40 9.88 -3.60 8.19
CA VAL A 40 10.08 -2.39 7.39
C VAL A 40 9.84 -2.68 5.92
N THR A 41 10.47 -3.72 5.36
CA THR A 41 10.28 -4.09 3.94
C THR A 41 8.83 -4.48 3.62
N THR A 42 8.11 -5.08 4.56
CA THR A 42 6.68 -5.39 4.37
C THR A 42 5.84 -4.12 4.36
N MET A 43 6.15 -3.18 5.27
CA MET A 43 5.48 -1.89 5.38
C MET A 43 5.74 -1.03 4.13
N GLU A 44 6.99 -0.97 3.66
CA GLU A 44 7.35 -0.26 2.43
C GLU A 44 6.57 -0.80 1.23
N LYS A 45 6.50 -2.12 1.05
CA LYS A 45 5.70 -2.73 -0.03
C LYS A 45 4.23 -2.34 0.04
N GLN A 46 3.66 -2.32 1.25
CA GLN A 46 2.27 -1.92 1.46
C GLN A 46 2.04 -0.44 1.15
N ILE A 47 2.93 0.44 1.60
CA ILE A 47 2.83 1.88 1.31
C ILE A 47 2.93 2.12 -0.20
N ILE A 48 3.85 1.43 -0.88
CA ILE A 48 4.01 1.58 -2.33
C ILE A 48 2.78 1.05 -3.07
N SER A 49 2.21 -0.11 -2.70
CA SER A 49 1.00 -0.63 -3.36
C SER A 49 -0.21 0.29 -3.13
N GLU A 50 -0.32 0.90 -1.94
CA GLU A 50 -1.33 1.92 -1.64
C GLU A 50 -1.16 3.17 -2.49
N GLN A 51 0.05 3.72 -2.59
CA GLN A 51 0.34 4.88 -3.45
C GLN A 51 0.05 4.61 -4.93
N ILE A 52 0.29 3.39 -5.40
CA ILE A 52 -0.03 2.99 -6.78
C ILE A 52 -1.55 2.89 -6.98
N ALA A 53 -2.29 2.38 -5.99
CA ALA A 53 -3.75 2.40 -6.04
C ALA A 53 -4.29 3.85 -6.04
N GLU A 54 -3.73 4.74 -5.21
CA GLU A 54 -4.07 6.17 -5.19
C GLU A 54 -3.79 6.83 -6.55
N MET A 55 -2.70 6.46 -7.23
CA MET A 55 -2.42 6.91 -8.59
C MET A 55 -3.51 6.48 -9.57
N GLY A 56 -4.02 5.25 -9.45
CA GLY A 56 -5.18 4.77 -10.20
C GLY A 56 -6.43 5.60 -9.93
N VAL A 57 -6.65 6.00 -8.67
CA VAL A 57 -7.76 6.89 -8.29
C VAL A 57 -7.62 8.25 -8.97
N ASP A 58 -6.45 8.86 -8.90
CA ASP A 58 -6.20 10.17 -9.49
C ASP A 58 -6.27 10.15 -11.02
N TYR A 59 -5.80 9.06 -11.64
CA TYR A 59 -5.96 8.82 -13.07
C TYR A 59 -7.44 8.78 -13.45
N TYR A 60 -8.24 7.93 -12.79
CA TYR A 60 -9.65 7.79 -13.10
C TYR A 60 -10.44 9.09 -12.84
N ARG A 61 -10.12 9.80 -11.76
CA ARG A 61 -10.69 11.13 -11.46
C ARG A 61 -10.38 12.14 -12.56
N SER A 62 -9.12 12.22 -12.97
CA SER A 62 -8.68 13.13 -14.03
C SER A 62 -9.31 12.78 -15.38
N TYR A 63 -9.37 11.49 -15.72
CA TYR A 63 -9.99 11.01 -16.94
C TYR A 63 -11.49 11.28 -16.99
N THR A 64 -12.19 11.05 -15.87
CA THR A 64 -13.63 11.33 -15.75
C THR A 64 -13.91 12.83 -15.88
N LYS A 65 -13.11 13.70 -15.24
CA LYS A 65 -13.25 15.16 -15.37
C LYS A 65 -12.96 15.68 -16.77
N ALA A 66 -12.04 15.05 -17.50
CA ALA A 66 -11.73 15.44 -18.88
C ALA A 66 -12.81 14.96 -19.87
N THR A 67 -13.42 13.81 -19.60
CA THR A 67 -14.41 13.18 -20.48
C THR A 67 -15.83 13.68 -20.22
N ILE A 68 -16.17 13.94 -18.96
CA ILE A 68 -17.48 14.38 -18.52
C ILE A 68 -17.37 15.86 -18.10
N PRO A 69 -18.02 16.80 -18.81
CA PRO A 69 -17.99 18.21 -18.42
C PRO A 69 -18.59 18.40 -17.02
N GLU A 70 -18.04 19.35 -16.25
CA GLU A 70 -18.45 19.62 -14.85
C GLU A 70 -19.89 20.12 -14.73
N THR A 71 -20.49 20.62 -15.82
CA THR A 71 -21.88 21.08 -15.90
C THR A 71 -22.59 20.42 -17.07
N ILE A 72 -23.68 19.71 -16.78
CA ILE A 72 -24.46 18.98 -17.78
C ILE A 72 -25.93 19.38 -17.61
N SER A 73 -26.58 19.74 -18.70
CA SER A 73 -27.97 20.23 -18.69
C SER A 73 -29.02 19.12 -18.55
N ALA A 74 -28.65 17.84 -18.69
CA ALA A 74 -29.58 16.71 -18.56
C ALA A 74 -28.90 15.43 -18.05
N SER A 75 -29.41 14.87 -16.94
CA SER A 75 -28.89 13.65 -16.28
C SER A 75 -28.95 12.37 -17.14
N SER A 76 -29.73 12.39 -18.23
CA SER A 76 -29.98 11.25 -19.11
C SER A 76 -28.85 10.95 -20.10
N GLU A 77 -27.91 11.87 -20.30
CA GLU A 77 -26.83 11.74 -21.31
C GLU A 77 -25.46 11.36 -20.71
N ILE A 78 -25.37 11.21 -19.39
CA ILE A 78 -24.11 10.82 -18.74
C ILE A 78 -23.83 9.34 -19.00
N LEU A 79 -22.93 9.09 -19.95
CA LEU A 79 -22.27 7.82 -20.16
C LEU A 79 -21.03 7.77 -19.26
N LEU A 80 -20.83 6.65 -18.57
CA LEU A 80 -19.57 6.41 -17.87
C LEU A 80 -18.41 6.46 -18.88
N PRO A 81 -17.21 6.89 -18.46
CA PRO A 81 -16.05 6.83 -19.32
C PRO A 81 -15.84 5.37 -19.76
N ASP A 82 -15.65 5.16 -21.06
CA ASP A 82 -15.38 3.85 -21.63
C ASP A 82 -13.92 3.48 -21.32
N ILE A 83 -13.72 2.94 -20.13
CA ILE A 83 -12.42 2.42 -19.69
C ILE A 83 -12.46 0.89 -19.69
N GLU A 84 -11.36 0.29 -20.14
CA GLU A 84 -11.17 -1.15 -20.03
C GLU A 84 -10.98 -1.51 -18.55
N LEU A 85 -12.03 -2.05 -17.95
CA LEU A 85 -11.95 -2.60 -16.60
C LEU A 85 -11.02 -3.81 -16.59
N GLN A 86 -10.26 -3.95 -15.51
CA GLN A 86 -9.29 -5.03 -15.30
C GLN A 86 -8.10 -5.02 -16.27
N GLU A 87 -7.91 -3.96 -17.07
CA GLU A 87 -6.69 -3.78 -17.84
C GLU A 87 -5.55 -3.32 -16.91
N GLU A 88 -4.48 -4.13 -16.82
CA GLU A 88 -3.32 -3.83 -16.02
C GLU A 88 -2.43 -2.77 -16.68
N VAL A 89 -2.33 -1.61 -16.06
CA VAL A 89 -1.37 -0.57 -16.45
C VAL A 89 -0.05 -0.83 -15.74
N ILE A 90 0.97 -1.17 -16.52
CA ILE A 90 2.33 -1.46 -16.03
C ILE A 90 3.13 -0.15 -15.93
N LEU A 91 3.63 0.15 -14.74
CA LEU A 91 4.35 1.40 -14.44
C LEU A 91 5.88 1.28 -14.57
N ASP A 92 6.41 0.07 -14.72
CA ASP A 92 7.85 -0.20 -14.78
C ASP A 92 8.24 -1.21 -15.85
N SER A 93 9.51 -1.18 -16.26
CA SER A 93 10.04 -2.10 -17.26
C SER A 93 10.07 -3.56 -16.82
N GLU A 94 9.97 -3.83 -15.51
CA GLU A 94 10.04 -5.19 -14.95
C GLU A 94 8.66 -5.76 -14.58
N GLY A 95 7.59 -4.97 -14.72
CA GLY A 95 6.22 -5.40 -14.40
C GLY A 95 5.95 -5.63 -12.91
N LYS A 96 6.73 -5.00 -12.03
CA LYS A 96 6.59 -5.12 -10.57
C LYS A 96 5.58 -4.14 -9.98
N PHE A 97 5.24 -3.10 -10.74
CA PHE A 97 4.33 -2.04 -10.33
C PHE A 97 3.20 -1.94 -11.34
N LYS A 98 1.98 -2.18 -10.86
CA LYS A 98 0.80 -2.21 -11.72
C LYS A 98 -0.39 -1.60 -11.03
N TYR A 99 -1.29 -1.01 -11.79
CA TYR A 99 -2.62 -0.69 -11.28
C TYR A 99 -3.70 -1.04 -12.31
N TRP A 100 -4.91 -1.25 -11.85
CA TRP A 100 -6.09 -1.39 -12.71
C TRP A 100 -7.34 -0.92 -11.98
N ILE A 101 -8.38 -0.60 -12.76
CA ILE A 101 -9.71 -0.31 -12.23
C ILE A 101 -10.48 -1.63 -12.22
N GLU A 102 -10.86 -2.10 -11.04
CA GLU A 102 -11.53 -3.40 -10.88
C GLU A 102 -13.02 -3.29 -11.17
N THR A 103 -13.66 -2.25 -10.65
CA THR A 103 -15.09 -2.00 -10.80
C THR A 103 -15.37 -0.52 -10.98
N GLN A 104 -16.47 -0.22 -11.67
CA GLN A 104 -17.09 1.09 -11.69
C GLN A 104 -18.61 0.92 -11.72
N GLU A 105 -19.34 1.70 -10.93
CA GLU A 105 -20.79 1.69 -10.88
C GLU A 105 -21.35 3.08 -10.58
N ILE A 106 -22.52 3.39 -11.14
CA ILE A 106 -23.28 4.57 -10.74
C ILE A 106 -24.07 4.20 -9.48
N ALA A 107 -23.64 4.71 -8.33
CA ALA A 107 -24.28 4.43 -7.06
C ALA A 107 -25.58 5.23 -6.87
N THR A 108 -25.57 6.51 -7.29
CA THR A 108 -26.72 7.40 -7.15
C THR A 108 -26.88 8.24 -8.41
N ARG A 109 -28.10 8.29 -8.94
CA ARG A 109 -28.52 9.25 -9.98
C ARG A 109 -29.69 10.06 -9.44
N SER A 110 -29.42 11.30 -9.07
CA SER A 110 -30.39 12.31 -8.64
C SER A 110 -30.62 13.33 -9.76
N GLU A 111 -31.60 14.21 -9.60
CA GLU A 111 -31.83 15.35 -10.51
C GLU A 111 -30.66 16.34 -10.47
N ASN A 112 -29.95 16.43 -9.33
CA ASN A 112 -28.90 17.42 -9.11
C ASN A 112 -27.49 16.83 -9.00
N GLU A 113 -27.35 15.52 -8.78
CA GLU A 113 -26.05 14.89 -8.58
C GLU A 113 -25.98 13.47 -9.14
N ILE A 114 -24.82 13.09 -9.65
CA ILE A 114 -24.47 11.70 -9.97
C ILE A 114 -23.25 11.31 -9.17
N MET A 115 -23.35 10.18 -8.47
CA MET A 115 -22.23 9.58 -7.73
C MET A 115 -21.77 8.31 -8.45
N ILE A 116 -20.50 8.29 -8.85
CA ILE A 116 -19.83 7.14 -9.46
C ILE A 116 -18.91 6.55 -8.40
N ASN A 117 -19.16 5.30 -8.01
CA ASN A 117 -18.25 4.52 -7.20
C ASN A 117 -17.32 3.72 -8.10
N PHE A 118 -16.07 3.60 -7.72
CA PHE A 118 -15.10 2.79 -8.44
C PHE A 118 -14.04 2.25 -7.49
N THR A 119 -13.52 1.09 -7.84
CA THR A 119 -12.49 0.41 -7.06
C THR A 119 -11.22 0.35 -7.88
N THR A 120 -10.13 0.82 -7.28
CA THR A 120 -8.80 0.80 -7.88
C THR A 120 -7.93 -0.19 -7.14
N VAL A 121 -7.09 -0.91 -7.87
CA VAL A 121 -6.18 -1.89 -7.30
C VAL A 121 -4.77 -1.52 -7.70
N GLY A 122 -3.87 -1.47 -6.72
CA GLY A 122 -2.45 -1.25 -6.90
C GLY A 122 -1.66 -2.47 -6.45
N GLU A 123 -0.72 -2.91 -7.29
CA GLU A 123 0.21 -4.00 -7.00
C GLU A 123 1.64 -3.47 -6.97
N ALA A 124 2.37 -3.79 -5.89
CA ALA A 124 3.79 -3.54 -5.75
C ALA A 124 4.51 -4.76 -5.18
N TYR A 125 5.49 -5.31 -5.90
CA TYR A 125 6.28 -6.47 -5.44
C TYR A 125 5.43 -7.67 -4.99
N GLY A 126 4.30 -7.93 -5.67
CA GLY A 126 3.35 -9.00 -5.33
C GLY A 126 2.42 -8.69 -4.14
N LYS A 127 2.49 -7.47 -3.58
CA LYS A 127 1.55 -6.98 -2.58
C LYS A 127 0.45 -6.19 -3.28
N ILE A 128 -0.80 -6.58 -3.06
CA ILE A 128 -1.97 -5.94 -3.63
C ILE A 128 -2.65 -5.10 -2.55
N THR A 129 -3.01 -3.86 -2.91
CA THR A 129 -3.87 -2.96 -2.12
C THR A 129 -5.03 -2.52 -2.99
N THR A 130 -6.22 -2.48 -2.40
CA THR A 130 -7.46 -2.04 -3.05
C THR A 130 -7.95 -0.78 -2.37
N ILE A 131 -8.34 0.23 -3.16
CA ILE A 131 -8.91 1.49 -2.69
C ILE A 131 -10.25 1.71 -3.37
N ASP A 132 -11.30 1.79 -2.57
CA ASP A 132 -12.63 2.21 -3.00
C ASP A 132 -12.72 3.74 -2.97
N SER A 133 -13.23 4.33 -4.03
CA SER A 133 -13.39 5.78 -4.14
C SER A 133 -14.67 6.15 -4.88
N SER A 134 -15.03 7.43 -4.80
CA SER A 134 -16.17 7.97 -5.52
C SER A 134 -15.89 9.33 -6.14
N ILE A 135 -16.63 9.63 -7.20
CA ILE A 135 -16.68 10.94 -7.87
C ILE A 135 -18.13 11.41 -7.85
N THR A 136 -18.36 12.64 -7.42
CA THR A 136 -19.66 13.31 -7.50
C THR A 136 -19.64 14.35 -8.60
N ILE A 137 -20.61 14.28 -9.51
CA ILE A 137 -20.81 15.23 -10.61
C ILE A 137 -22.10 15.99 -10.32
N GLN A 138 -22.05 17.33 -10.32
CA GLN A 138 -23.21 18.18 -10.10
C GLN A 138 -23.90 18.48 -11.43
N ILE A 139 -25.23 18.47 -11.44
CA ILE A 139 -26.07 18.80 -12.59
C ILE A 139 -26.66 20.18 -12.32
N GLU A 140 -26.22 21.18 -13.08
CA GLU A 140 -26.87 22.49 -13.07
C GLU A 140 -28.17 22.38 -13.88
N SER A 141 -29.29 22.23 -13.18
CA SER A 141 -30.62 22.42 -13.76
C SER A 141 -30.72 23.88 -14.19
N GLY A 142 -30.75 24.13 -15.50
CA GLY A 142 -30.98 25.48 -16.03
C GLY A 142 -32.33 25.99 -15.56
N GLU A 143 -32.36 27.24 -15.11
CA GLU A 143 -33.60 28.03 -14.96
C GLU A 143 -34.42 28.08 -16.25
#